data_AF-B0T0R0-F1
#
_entry.id   AF-B0T0R0-F1
#
_cell.length_a   1.000
_cell.length_b   1.000
_cell.length_c   1.000
_cell.angle_alpha   90.00
_cell.angle_beta   90.00
_cell.angle_gamma   90.00
#
_symmetry.space_group_name_H-M   'P 1'
#
loop_
_entity.id
_entity.type
_entity.pdbx_description
1 polymer ?
#
loop_
_entity_poly.entity_id
_entity_poly.type
_entity_poly.pdbx_seq_one_letter_code
_entity_poly.pdbx_strand_id
1 'polypeptide(L)'
;MSIIVLNDPAYGVVLFGDTQGELIDSQVGLSQTLAETYAVDEHGDSIPLDYLVGDAFGIRGNALGGDDQITTDIFGSAVGDAFTLAEHGRGGMDTIFAHSLNGNAFGDALKMSGHASGGDDQITIFNDFFGTGGRDGSAFGDAGLMTDDARGGNDTLKGLSYHHDDNVLYGDAYEMNGRAQGGDDILAGDMWTNNYLYGDALALSEHARGGNDRLFGGKSWNELNGDAYLLTDNAVGGNDLITGGSAFDAFEGANYMRGDGYQLAGHAIAGDDVLIGGRGDSNTMWGDGVLIGPDVTRGHNRFVISPSGEIDTLKDFNPGHDQIVLAGFTYTAFADIAGAIHPTGTGVEIDLGADGLVIVEGVTQLTAADVTFDANARKVAGGSHNDVLTAAGGNNAFYGGSGDDTFIIQAVGLANSVGGSTQGVGADSVIWDFAGAGGTPAGANDLLQLQGFGPGSTLTFLRFGGLRAGGSDLTLQYYSVHDTTGGSNHVLFVHSLNGQLLTSADYGFI
;
A
#
# COMPACT_ATOMS: atom_id res chain seq x y z
N MET A 1 -6.02 -1.13 35.30
CA MET A 1 -6.74 -0.52 34.16
C MET A 1 -8.17 -0.97 34.24
N SER A 2 -9.10 -0.02 34.20
CA SER A 2 -10.54 -0.32 34.22
C SER A 2 -11.00 -0.48 32.78
N ILE A 3 -10.84 -1.69 32.25
CA ILE A 3 -11.50 -2.13 31.01
C ILE A 3 -13.01 -1.94 31.20
N ILE A 4 -13.67 -1.26 30.26
CA ILE A 4 -15.12 -0.99 30.35
C ILE A 4 -15.83 -1.83 29.30
N VAL A 5 -16.52 -2.87 29.77
CA VAL A 5 -17.39 -3.68 28.92
C VAL A 5 -18.82 -3.13 28.99
N LEU A 6 -19.39 -2.82 27.84
CA LEU A 6 -20.78 -2.37 27.69
C LEU A 6 -21.53 -3.30 26.75
N ASN A 7 -22.78 -3.61 27.08
CA ASN A 7 -23.72 -4.17 26.12
C ASN A 7 -24.50 -3.02 25.48
N ASP A 8 -24.05 -2.60 24.30
CA ASP A 8 -24.62 -1.51 23.52
C ASP A 8 -25.72 -2.04 22.58
N PRO A 9 -26.89 -1.39 22.53
CA PRO A 9 -28.00 -1.85 21.71
C PRO A 9 -27.76 -1.78 20.19
N ALA A 10 -26.78 -0.99 19.72
CA ALA A 10 -26.40 -0.86 18.32
C ALA A 10 -25.14 -1.68 17.98
N TYR A 11 -24.19 -1.77 18.92
CA TYR A 11 -22.86 -2.35 18.68
C TYR A 11 -22.60 -3.68 19.40
N GLY A 12 -23.53 -4.18 20.21
CA GLY A 12 -23.36 -5.43 20.93
C GLY A 12 -22.42 -5.29 22.13
N VAL A 13 -21.59 -6.30 22.39
CA VAL A 13 -20.64 -6.29 23.52
C VAL A 13 -19.36 -5.58 23.11
N VAL A 14 -19.15 -4.39 23.66
CA VAL A 14 -18.02 -3.51 23.32
C VAL A 14 -17.06 -3.41 24.51
N LEU A 15 -15.77 -3.47 24.22
CA LEU A 15 -14.70 -3.13 25.13
C LEU A 15 -14.13 -1.76 24.75
N PHE A 16 -14.15 -0.82 25.70
CA PHE A 16 -13.42 0.45 25.60
C PHE A 16 -12.20 0.42 26.48
N GLY A 17 -11.07 0.87 25.96
CA GLY A 17 -9.84 0.93 26.72
C GLY A 17 -9.73 2.14 27.67
N ASP A 18 -10.38 3.27 27.35
CA ASP A 18 -10.48 4.44 28.24
C ASP A 18 -11.88 4.72 28.81
N THR A 19 -12.87 5.03 27.96
CA THR A 19 -14.17 5.53 28.41
C THR A 19 -15.33 5.12 27.49
N GLN A 20 -16.43 4.63 28.06
CA GLN A 20 -17.69 4.41 27.33
C GLN A 20 -18.39 5.70 26.87
N GLY A 21 -17.83 6.88 27.20
CA GLY A 21 -18.35 8.20 26.85
C GLY A 21 -17.53 8.88 25.75
N GLU A 22 -17.62 10.21 25.68
CA GLU A 22 -16.84 11.00 24.73
C GLU A 22 -15.58 11.58 25.38
N LEU A 23 -14.48 11.64 24.61
CA LEU A 23 -13.36 12.55 24.86
C LEU A 23 -13.65 13.89 24.17
N ILE A 24 -13.51 14.98 24.92
CA ILE A 24 -13.88 16.33 24.46
C ILE A 24 -12.78 17.36 24.75
N ASP A 25 -12.88 18.50 24.07
CA ASP A 25 -12.04 19.69 24.23
C ASP A 25 -10.54 19.47 23.99
N SER A 26 -9.79 19.01 24.97
CA SER A 26 -8.35 18.78 24.90
C SER A 26 -7.95 17.57 25.74
N GLN A 27 -8.90 16.65 25.94
CA GLN A 27 -8.64 15.36 26.54
C GLN A 27 -7.80 14.51 25.59
N VAL A 28 -7.01 13.62 26.16
CA VAL A 28 -6.08 12.76 25.43
C VAL A 28 -6.32 11.34 25.92
N GLY A 29 -6.59 10.45 24.97
CA GLY A 29 -6.65 9.01 25.14
C GLY A 29 -5.30 8.44 25.57
N LEU A 30 -5.30 7.29 26.21
CA LEU A 30 -4.08 6.61 26.63
C LEU A 30 -3.78 5.47 25.67
N SER A 31 -2.55 5.43 25.17
CA SER A 31 -2.00 4.27 24.45
C SER A 31 -2.03 2.97 25.29
N GLN A 32 -2.63 1.92 24.75
CA GLN A 32 -2.98 0.69 25.43
C GLN A 32 -2.71 -0.55 24.58
N THR A 33 -2.86 -1.71 25.20
CA THR A 33 -2.83 -2.99 24.51
C THR A 33 -4.11 -3.73 24.85
N LEU A 34 -4.97 -3.93 23.86
CA LEU A 34 -6.25 -4.64 23.94
C LEU A 34 -6.14 -5.98 23.23
N ALA A 35 -6.36 -7.07 23.96
CA ALA A 35 -6.24 -8.43 23.41
C ALA A 35 -7.28 -9.40 24.02
N GLU A 36 -8.29 -8.84 24.67
CA GLU A 36 -9.41 -9.59 25.22
C GLU A 36 -10.29 -10.13 24.10
N THR A 37 -10.71 -11.39 24.23
CA THR A 37 -11.57 -12.05 23.21
C THR A 37 -12.97 -12.33 23.73
N TYR A 38 -13.21 -12.15 25.04
CA TYR A 38 -14.52 -12.34 25.64
C TYR A 38 -14.70 -11.49 26.90
N ALA A 39 -15.94 -11.07 27.13
CA ALA A 39 -16.43 -10.62 28.42
C ALA A 39 -16.99 -11.80 29.24
N VAL A 40 -17.21 -11.59 30.54
CA VAL A 40 -17.86 -12.57 31.42
C VAL A 40 -19.18 -12.01 31.91
N ASP A 41 -20.27 -12.75 31.72
CA ASP A 41 -21.62 -12.35 32.11
C ASP A 41 -21.89 -12.51 33.62
N GLU A 42 -23.09 -12.14 34.07
CA GLU A 42 -23.49 -12.27 35.48
C GLU A 42 -23.60 -13.72 35.98
N HIS A 43 -23.64 -14.70 35.06
CA HIS A 43 -23.67 -16.14 35.34
C HIS A 43 -22.27 -16.79 35.28
N GLY A 44 -21.25 -16.05 34.84
CA GLY A 44 -19.88 -16.55 34.66
C GLY A 44 -19.60 -17.15 33.29
N ASP A 45 -20.49 -16.96 32.32
CA ASP A 45 -20.35 -17.44 30.95
C ASP A 45 -19.54 -16.44 30.10
N SER A 46 -18.70 -16.97 29.21
CA SER A 46 -17.92 -16.17 28.25
C SER A 46 -18.82 -15.67 27.13
N ILE A 47 -18.83 -14.35 26.91
CA ILE A 47 -19.52 -13.69 25.79
C ILE A 47 -18.45 -13.13 24.86
N PRO A 48 -18.43 -13.49 23.57
CA PRO A 48 -17.53 -12.88 22.59
C PRO A 48 -17.69 -11.36 22.56
N LEU A 49 -16.59 -10.65 22.29
CA LEU A 49 -16.65 -9.21 22.04
C LEU A 49 -17.01 -8.96 20.58
N ASP A 50 -17.95 -8.05 20.35
CA ASP A 50 -18.31 -7.57 19.01
C ASP A 50 -17.33 -6.47 18.55
N TYR A 51 -16.86 -5.63 19.49
CA TYR A 51 -15.89 -4.57 19.24
C TYR A 51 -14.85 -4.44 20.34
N LEU A 52 -13.60 -4.21 19.93
CA LEU A 52 -12.53 -3.63 20.74
C LEU A 52 -12.31 -2.21 20.22
N VAL A 53 -12.42 -1.24 21.12
CA VAL A 53 -12.26 0.19 20.84
C VAL A 53 -11.16 0.71 21.76
N GLY A 54 -10.09 1.27 21.20
CA GLY A 54 -8.94 1.70 22.00
C GLY A 54 -9.29 2.73 23.04
N ASP A 55 -9.93 3.83 22.66
CA ASP A 55 -10.24 4.88 23.62
C ASP A 55 -11.71 4.93 24.03
N ALA A 56 -12.57 5.36 23.12
CA ALA A 56 -13.80 6.05 23.51
C ALA A 56 -14.99 5.77 22.59
N PHE A 57 -16.19 6.09 23.07
CA PHE A 57 -17.36 6.07 22.19
C PHE A 57 -17.26 7.17 21.12
N GLY A 58 -16.66 8.31 21.44
CA GLY A 58 -16.43 9.38 20.47
C GLY A 58 -15.35 10.36 20.89
N ILE A 59 -14.70 10.98 19.91
CA ILE A 59 -13.65 11.98 20.09
C ILE A 59 -14.09 13.25 19.35
N ARG A 60 -14.21 14.37 20.09
CA ARG A 60 -14.69 15.66 19.59
C ARG A 60 -13.91 16.84 20.16
N GLY A 61 -14.21 18.05 19.70
CA GLY A 61 -13.42 19.24 20.04
C GLY A 61 -12.02 19.13 19.47
N ASN A 62 -10.98 19.33 20.28
CA ASN A 62 -9.58 19.06 19.92
C ASN A 62 -9.03 17.91 20.77
N ALA A 63 -9.88 16.95 21.16
CA ALA A 63 -9.43 15.76 21.86
C ALA A 63 -8.60 14.88 20.91
N LEU A 64 -7.71 14.08 21.51
CA LEU A 64 -6.82 13.16 20.82
C LEU A 64 -7.08 11.76 21.33
N GLY A 65 -7.08 10.78 20.44
CA GLY A 65 -6.95 9.38 20.81
C GLY A 65 -5.49 8.99 21.07
N GLY A 66 -5.29 7.78 21.56
CA GLY A 66 -4.00 7.24 21.96
C GLY A 66 -3.51 6.13 21.02
N ASP A 67 -2.19 6.07 20.80
CA ASP A 67 -1.59 5.01 19.97
C ASP A 67 -1.77 3.60 20.59
N ASP A 68 -2.73 2.83 20.09
CA ASP A 68 -3.22 1.59 20.65
C ASP A 68 -2.74 0.34 19.90
N GLN A 69 -2.59 -0.75 20.64
CA GLN A 69 -2.31 -2.07 20.07
C GLN A 69 -3.52 -2.98 20.28
N ILE A 70 -4.22 -3.32 19.20
CA ILE A 70 -5.46 -4.10 19.27
C ILE A 70 -5.26 -5.45 18.59
N THR A 71 -5.66 -6.52 19.26
CA THR A 71 -5.71 -7.87 18.68
C THR A 71 -7.10 -8.46 18.89
N THR A 72 -7.82 -8.74 17.81
CA THR A 72 -9.16 -9.31 17.87
C THR A 72 -9.13 -10.83 17.81
N ASP A 73 -10.23 -11.47 18.23
CA ASP A 73 -10.53 -12.83 17.79
C ASP A 73 -11.28 -12.83 16.45
N ILE A 74 -11.55 -14.04 15.95
CA ILE A 74 -12.20 -14.31 14.65
C ILE A 74 -13.60 -13.68 14.45
N PHE A 75 -14.24 -13.14 15.49
CA PHE A 75 -15.59 -12.56 15.43
C PHE A 75 -15.62 -11.06 15.72
N GLY A 76 -14.68 -10.54 16.51
CA GLY A 76 -14.64 -9.14 16.92
C GLY A 76 -14.10 -8.20 15.83
N SER A 77 -14.63 -6.99 15.80
CA SER A 77 -14.07 -5.86 15.04
C SER A 77 -13.13 -5.03 15.91
N ALA A 78 -12.14 -4.39 15.30
CA ALA A 78 -11.24 -3.44 15.95
C ALA A 78 -11.52 -2.02 15.43
N VAL A 79 -11.53 -1.07 16.34
CA VAL A 79 -11.54 0.37 16.05
C VAL A 79 -10.45 0.96 16.92
N GLY A 80 -9.40 1.54 16.33
CA GLY A 80 -8.26 1.99 17.10
C GLY A 80 -8.64 3.07 18.11
N ASP A 81 -9.31 4.16 17.75
CA ASP A 81 -9.67 5.16 18.76
C ASP A 81 -11.14 5.09 19.21
N ALA A 82 -12.08 5.32 18.28
CA ALA A 82 -13.45 5.59 18.66
C ALA A 82 -14.48 5.38 17.55
N PHE A 83 -15.72 5.04 17.94
CA PHE A 83 -16.80 4.91 16.96
C PHE A 83 -17.11 6.18 16.18
N THR A 84 -16.77 7.37 16.69
CA THR A 84 -16.95 8.62 15.95
C THR A 84 -15.86 9.63 16.28
N LEU A 85 -15.14 10.05 15.25
CA LEU A 85 -14.27 11.22 15.25
C LEU A 85 -15.03 12.39 14.59
N ALA A 86 -15.12 13.53 15.28
CA ALA A 86 -15.79 14.70 14.74
C ALA A 86 -15.15 16.01 15.19
N GLU A 87 -15.58 17.11 14.57
CA GLU A 87 -15.05 18.46 14.83
C GLU A 87 -13.55 18.53 14.53
N HIS A 88 -12.66 18.74 15.50
CA HIS A 88 -11.20 18.68 15.30
C HIS A 88 -10.58 17.52 16.07
N GLY A 89 -11.37 16.49 16.39
CA GLY A 89 -10.90 15.27 17.04
C GLY A 89 -9.84 14.59 16.19
N ARG A 90 -8.85 13.99 16.85
CA ARG A 90 -7.74 13.30 16.18
C ARG A 90 -7.60 11.90 16.71
N GLY A 91 -7.34 10.96 15.83
CA GLY A 91 -6.96 9.62 16.24
C GLY A 91 -5.48 9.48 16.57
N GLY A 92 -5.14 8.34 17.14
CA GLY A 92 -3.80 7.87 17.47
C GLY A 92 -3.17 7.08 16.33
N MET A 93 -1.89 6.74 16.45
CA MET A 93 -1.23 5.82 15.52
C MET A 93 -1.34 4.39 16.06
N ASP A 94 -2.23 3.61 15.47
CA ASP A 94 -2.66 2.33 15.99
C ASP A 94 -1.98 1.15 15.29
N THR A 95 -1.84 0.05 16.03
CA THR A 95 -1.38 -1.23 15.51
C THR A 95 -2.45 -2.28 15.71
N ILE A 96 -3.09 -2.71 14.62
CA ILE A 96 -4.22 -3.62 14.66
C ILE A 96 -3.85 -4.97 14.04
N PHE A 97 -4.08 -6.03 14.79
CA PHE A 97 -3.98 -7.43 14.37
C PHE A 97 -5.38 -8.05 14.40
N ALA A 98 -6.11 -7.95 13.30
CA ALA A 98 -7.49 -8.43 13.24
C ALA A 98 -7.54 -9.84 12.66
N HIS A 99 -7.99 -10.80 13.45
CA HIS A 99 -8.26 -12.16 12.97
C HIS A 99 -9.73 -12.16 12.51
N SER A 100 -10.05 -12.31 11.22
CA SER A 100 -11.42 -12.04 10.76
C SER A 100 -12.04 -13.19 9.96
N LEU A 101 -13.15 -13.74 10.46
CA LEU A 101 -14.15 -14.41 9.62
C LEU A 101 -15.34 -13.50 9.26
N ASN A 102 -15.47 -12.33 9.93
CA ASN A 102 -16.51 -11.32 9.72
C ASN A 102 -16.21 -9.95 10.38
N GLY A 103 -15.19 -9.83 11.24
CA GLY A 103 -14.85 -8.59 11.94
C GLY A 103 -14.04 -7.65 11.06
N ASN A 104 -14.33 -6.35 11.11
CA ASN A 104 -13.59 -5.33 10.36
C ASN A 104 -12.52 -4.68 11.25
N ALA A 105 -11.47 -4.17 10.62
CA ALA A 105 -10.49 -3.32 11.27
C ALA A 105 -10.62 -1.90 10.73
N PHE A 106 -10.75 -0.93 11.63
CA PHE A 106 -10.70 0.50 11.35
C PHE A 106 -9.56 1.05 12.19
N GLY A 107 -8.60 1.75 11.58
CA GLY A 107 -7.51 2.34 12.33
C GLY A 107 -8.03 3.39 13.30
N ASP A 108 -8.74 4.43 12.89
CA ASP A 108 -9.31 5.36 13.89
C ASP A 108 -10.76 5.06 14.29
N ALA A 109 -11.65 4.92 13.31
CA ALA A 109 -13.06 5.20 13.54
C ALA A 109 -14.07 4.46 12.68
N LEU A 110 -15.30 4.32 13.17
CA LEU A 110 -16.40 3.92 12.27
C LEU A 110 -16.85 5.08 11.37
N LYS A 111 -16.70 6.32 11.84
CA LYS A 111 -17.11 7.52 11.12
C LYS A 111 -16.25 8.72 11.49
N MET A 112 -15.83 9.47 10.46
CA MET A 112 -15.16 10.75 10.57
C MET A 112 -15.95 11.88 9.90
N SER A 113 -15.96 13.06 10.53
CA SER A 113 -16.70 14.23 10.03
C SER A 113 -16.14 15.55 10.56
N GLY A 114 -16.62 16.69 10.04
CA GLY A 114 -16.09 18.00 10.37
C GLY A 114 -14.67 18.18 9.84
N HIS A 115 -13.72 18.52 10.72
CA HIS A 115 -12.29 18.66 10.45
C HIS A 115 -11.47 17.59 11.19
N ALA A 116 -12.07 16.43 11.46
CA ALA A 116 -11.40 15.33 12.13
C ALA A 116 -10.18 14.86 11.32
N SER A 117 -9.19 14.31 12.00
CA SER A 117 -7.98 13.75 11.35
C SER A 117 -7.70 12.38 11.91
N GLY A 118 -7.47 11.41 11.03
CA GLY A 118 -6.99 10.10 11.42
C GLY A 118 -5.51 10.12 11.75
N GLY A 119 -5.03 9.03 12.33
CA GLY A 119 -3.63 8.73 12.57
C GLY A 119 -3.04 7.84 11.49
N ASP A 120 -1.72 7.67 11.54
CA ASP A 120 -0.99 6.83 10.57
C ASP A 120 -0.87 5.40 11.13
N ASP A 121 -1.71 4.49 10.63
CA ASP A 121 -2.02 3.20 11.25
C ASP A 121 -1.32 2.01 10.59
N GLN A 122 -1.11 0.95 11.39
CA GLN A 122 -0.58 -0.33 10.93
C GLN A 122 -1.60 -1.44 11.14
N ILE A 123 -2.23 -1.87 10.05
CA ILE A 123 -3.30 -2.86 10.11
C ILE A 123 -2.88 -4.14 9.40
N THR A 124 -2.94 -5.25 10.12
CA THR A 124 -2.75 -6.59 9.58
C THR A 124 -4.01 -7.42 9.81
N ILE A 125 -4.62 -7.88 8.72
CA ILE A 125 -5.76 -8.80 8.78
C ILE A 125 -5.29 -10.25 8.57
N PHE A 126 -5.68 -11.14 9.48
CA PHE A 126 -5.40 -12.56 9.42
C PHE A 126 -6.68 -13.34 9.09
N ASN A 127 -6.61 -14.18 8.06
CA ASN A 127 -7.65 -15.16 7.75
C ASN A 127 -7.11 -16.56 8.07
N ASP A 128 -7.26 -16.96 9.33
CA ASP A 128 -6.64 -18.14 9.95
C ASP A 128 -7.61 -19.31 10.19
N PHE A 129 -8.88 -19.19 9.77
CA PHE A 129 -9.89 -20.21 10.02
C PHE A 129 -10.21 -21.12 8.84
N PHE A 130 -10.03 -22.43 9.04
CA PHE A 130 -10.37 -23.48 8.09
C PHE A 130 -11.88 -23.81 8.14
N GLY A 131 -12.65 -23.47 7.09
CA GLY A 131 -13.74 -24.37 6.67
C GLY A 131 -15.17 -23.86 6.53
N THR A 132 -15.44 -22.57 6.39
CA THR A 132 -16.76 -22.10 5.89
C THR A 132 -16.59 -20.82 5.10
N GLY A 133 -17.12 -20.75 3.87
CA GLY A 133 -17.09 -19.56 3.01
C GLY A 133 -17.90 -18.38 3.57
N GLY A 134 -17.42 -17.84 4.69
CA GLY A 134 -17.78 -16.52 5.21
C GLY A 134 -17.17 -15.43 4.32
N ARG A 135 -17.65 -14.20 4.48
CA ARG A 135 -17.01 -13.04 3.85
C ARG A 135 -15.88 -12.60 4.77
N ASP A 136 -14.71 -12.33 4.23
CA ASP A 136 -13.58 -11.85 5.02
C ASP A 136 -13.85 -10.46 5.60
N GLY A 137 -13.16 -10.18 6.71
CA GLY A 137 -13.11 -8.85 7.27
C GLY A 137 -12.43 -7.88 6.31
N SER A 138 -12.92 -6.64 6.27
CA SER A 138 -12.27 -5.55 5.56
C SER A 138 -11.39 -4.75 6.52
N ALA A 139 -10.28 -4.24 6.01
CA ALA A 139 -9.49 -3.22 6.68
C ALA A 139 -9.73 -1.86 6.02
N PHE A 140 -9.87 -0.85 6.86
CA PHE A 140 -9.95 0.57 6.55
C PHE A 140 -8.85 1.22 7.36
N GLY A 141 -7.93 1.95 6.74
CA GLY A 141 -6.86 2.61 7.49
C GLY A 141 -7.44 3.61 8.45
N ASP A 142 -8.30 4.55 8.03
CA ASP A 142 -8.97 5.39 9.02
C ASP A 142 -10.37 4.91 9.42
N ALA A 143 -11.30 4.87 8.47
CA ALA A 143 -12.71 4.84 8.82
C ALA A 143 -13.71 4.25 7.83
N GLY A 144 -14.83 3.74 8.36
CA GLY A 144 -15.93 3.27 7.51
C GLY A 144 -16.60 4.36 6.66
N LEU A 145 -16.55 5.63 7.08
CA LEU A 145 -17.14 6.75 6.35
C LEU A 145 -16.45 8.06 6.71
N MET A 146 -15.97 8.79 5.70
CA MET A 146 -15.39 10.12 5.85
C MET A 146 -16.22 11.17 5.12
N THR A 147 -16.52 12.26 5.83
CA THR A 147 -17.41 13.33 5.33
C THR A 147 -16.88 14.71 5.71
N ASP A 148 -17.49 15.75 5.13
CA ASP A 148 -17.14 17.16 5.36
C ASP A 148 -15.68 17.47 4.99
N ASP A 149 -14.85 17.98 5.90
CA ASP A 149 -13.44 18.31 5.68
C ASP A 149 -12.51 17.35 6.47
N ALA A 150 -12.98 16.11 6.74
CA ALA A 150 -12.22 15.06 7.42
C ALA A 150 -10.98 14.67 6.60
N ARG A 151 -9.93 14.22 7.29
CA ARG A 151 -8.65 13.82 6.68
C ARG A 151 -8.20 12.48 7.19
N GLY A 152 -7.79 11.63 6.28
CA GLY A 152 -7.15 10.37 6.60
C GLY A 152 -5.69 10.56 6.99
N GLY A 153 -5.14 9.57 7.67
CA GLY A 153 -3.71 9.38 7.88
C GLY A 153 -3.09 8.53 6.77
N ASN A 154 -1.77 8.38 6.82
CA ASN A 154 -1.02 7.59 5.86
C ASN A 154 -0.79 6.19 6.44
N ASP A 155 -1.54 5.23 5.96
CA ASP A 155 -1.69 3.92 6.58
C ASP A 155 -0.85 2.84 5.91
N THR A 156 -0.59 1.78 6.67
CA THR A 156 0.05 0.57 6.16
C THR A 156 -0.84 -0.64 6.43
N LEU A 157 -1.49 -1.12 5.37
CA LEU A 157 -2.44 -2.22 5.41
C LEU A 157 -1.89 -3.49 4.77
N LYS A 158 -2.13 -4.61 5.43
CA LYS A 158 -1.65 -5.91 4.97
C LYS A 158 -2.67 -7.03 5.15
N GLY A 159 -2.96 -7.71 4.04
CA GLY A 159 -3.65 -9.00 4.04
C GLY A 159 -2.69 -10.13 4.40
N LEU A 160 -3.12 -11.05 5.27
CA LEU A 160 -2.48 -12.34 5.56
C LEU A 160 -3.54 -13.44 5.62
N SER A 161 -3.70 -14.18 4.53
CA SER A 161 -4.63 -15.27 4.34
C SER A 161 -3.95 -16.59 4.01
N TYR A 162 -4.36 -17.65 4.72
CA TYR A 162 -3.91 -19.02 4.41
C TYR A 162 -4.88 -19.78 3.48
N HIS A 163 -5.96 -19.14 3.00
CA HIS A 163 -7.09 -19.78 2.27
C HIS A 163 -7.46 -19.04 0.97
N HIS A 164 -8.55 -19.43 0.30
CA HIS A 164 -8.97 -18.92 -1.03
C HIS A 164 -10.01 -17.80 -0.96
N ASP A 165 -10.11 -17.11 0.17
CA ASP A 165 -11.08 -16.05 0.38
C ASP A 165 -10.56 -14.70 -0.22
N ASP A 166 -11.31 -13.60 -0.07
CA ASP A 166 -11.05 -12.32 -0.73
C ASP A 166 -10.51 -11.29 0.29
N ASN A 167 -9.24 -10.87 0.20
CA ASN A 167 -8.75 -9.74 1.01
C ASN A 167 -9.30 -8.42 0.44
N VAL A 168 -9.92 -7.61 1.29
CA VAL A 168 -10.42 -6.29 0.90
C VAL A 168 -9.79 -5.22 1.78
N LEU A 169 -8.97 -4.37 1.16
CA LEU A 169 -8.23 -3.29 1.82
C LEU A 169 -8.64 -1.94 1.19
N TYR A 170 -8.99 -0.98 2.05
CA TYR A 170 -9.20 0.42 1.70
C TYR A 170 -8.19 1.22 2.51
N GLY A 171 -7.36 2.04 1.86
CA GLY A 171 -6.34 2.77 2.62
C GLY A 171 -6.95 3.75 3.59
N ASP A 172 -7.97 4.55 3.22
CA ASP A 172 -8.69 5.35 4.21
C ASP A 172 -10.03 4.71 4.61
N ALA A 173 -10.94 4.51 3.64
CA ALA A 173 -12.35 4.40 3.96
C ALA A 173 -13.24 3.63 3.00
N TYR A 174 -14.43 3.23 3.44
CA TYR A 174 -15.40 2.66 2.50
C TYR A 174 -15.97 3.73 1.55
N GLU A 175 -16.34 4.90 2.09
CA GLU A 175 -16.92 6.01 1.32
C GLU A 175 -16.35 7.34 1.79
N MET A 176 -15.98 8.19 0.83
CA MET A 176 -15.51 9.55 1.04
C MET A 176 -16.38 10.54 0.26
N ASN A 177 -16.93 11.53 0.96
CA ASN A 177 -17.75 12.58 0.36
C ASN A 177 -17.50 13.96 0.99
N GLY A 178 -18.14 15.00 0.46
CA GLY A 178 -17.88 16.38 0.85
C GLY A 178 -16.54 16.86 0.30
N ARG A 179 -15.64 17.27 1.19
CA ARG A 179 -14.24 17.65 0.95
C ARG A 179 -13.29 16.75 1.72
N ALA A 180 -13.71 15.52 2.05
CA ALA A 180 -12.85 14.54 2.70
C ALA A 180 -11.58 14.32 1.86
N GLN A 181 -10.46 14.13 2.54
CA GLN A 181 -9.17 13.93 1.90
C GLN A 181 -8.53 12.65 2.45
N GLY A 182 -8.08 11.79 1.55
CA GLY A 182 -7.35 10.57 1.88
C GLY A 182 -5.87 10.82 2.15
N GLY A 183 -5.22 9.84 2.76
CA GLY A 183 -3.79 9.77 2.98
C GLY A 183 -3.03 9.06 1.86
N ASP A 184 -1.70 9.09 1.95
CA ASP A 184 -0.79 8.39 1.04
C ASP A 184 -0.46 6.99 1.63
N ASP A 185 -1.16 5.96 1.19
CA ASP A 185 -1.21 4.66 1.85
C ASP A 185 -0.31 3.59 1.24
N ILE A 186 0.00 2.56 2.03
CA ILE A 186 0.72 1.36 1.58
C ILE A 186 -0.17 0.14 1.79
N LEU A 187 -0.65 -0.44 0.69
CA LEU A 187 -1.51 -1.63 0.72
C LEU A 187 -0.79 -2.85 0.13
N ALA A 188 -0.77 -3.94 0.89
CA ALA A 188 -0.17 -5.20 0.45
C ALA A 188 -1.16 -6.37 0.56
N GLY A 189 -1.53 -6.94 -0.59
CA GLY A 189 -2.28 -8.18 -0.70
C GLY A 189 -1.43 -9.41 -0.37
N ASP A 190 -2.11 -10.53 -0.11
CA ASP A 190 -1.47 -11.79 0.27
C ASP A 190 -1.35 -12.81 -0.89
N MET A 191 -0.77 -13.94 -0.57
CA MET A 191 -0.75 -15.16 -1.36
C MET A 191 -2.11 -15.88 -1.28
N TRP A 192 -2.45 -16.65 -2.33
CA TRP A 192 -3.54 -17.64 -2.36
C TRP A 192 -5.00 -17.15 -2.36
N THR A 193 -5.21 -15.87 -2.09
CA THR A 193 -6.52 -15.18 -1.97
C THR A 193 -6.68 -14.15 -3.08
N ASN A 194 -7.91 -13.86 -3.52
CA ASN A 194 -8.09 -12.70 -4.39
C ASN A 194 -7.84 -11.44 -3.58
N ASN A 195 -7.15 -10.46 -4.15
CA ASN A 195 -6.85 -9.22 -3.46
C ASN A 195 -7.58 -8.06 -4.13
N TYR A 196 -8.44 -7.37 -3.37
CA TYR A 196 -9.13 -6.15 -3.76
C TYR A 196 -8.55 -5.00 -2.96
N LEU A 197 -7.71 -4.20 -3.60
CA LEU A 197 -7.06 -3.04 -2.98
C LEU A 197 -7.60 -1.77 -3.63
N TYR A 198 -7.98 -0.83 -2.79
CA TYR A 198 -8.38 0.53 -3.12
C TYR A 198 -7.48 1.44 -2.31
N GLY A 199 -6.67 2.28 -2.95
CA GLY A 199 -5.72 3.10 -2.21
C GLY A 199 -6.42 4.03 -1.24
N ASP A 200 -7.51 4.70 -1.60
CA ASP A 200 -8.31 5.43 -0.61
C ASP A 200 -9.58 4.68 -0.21
N ALA A 201 -10.46 4.41 -1.18
CA ALA A 201 -11.84 4.07 -0.86
C ALA A 201 -12.62 3.28 -1.89
N LEU A 202 -13.80 2.76 -1.53
CA LEU A 202 -14.68 2.21 -2.56
C LEU A 202 -15.23 3.32 -3.46
N ALA A 203 -15.58 4.48 -2.88
CA ALA A 203 -16.19 5.57 -3.62
C ALA A 203 -15.73 6.96 -3.13
N LEU A 204 -15.26 7.77 -4.07
CA LEU A 204 -15.05 9.21 -3.91
C LEU A 204 -16.14 9.99 -4.66
N SER A 205 -16.71 10.98 -3.98
CA SER A 205 -17.78 11.82 -4.53
C SER A 205 -17.69 13.28 -4.09
N GLU A 206 -18.53 14.12 -4.70
CA GLU A 206 -18.56 15.56 -4.48
C GLU A 206 -17.22 16.27 -4.77
N HIS A 207 -16.46 16.63 -3.74
CA HIS A 207 -15.13 17.26 -3.82
C HIS A 207 -14.09 16.47 -3.01
N ALA A 208 -14.36 15.20 -2.72
CA ALA A 208 -13.42 14.31 -2.05
C ALA A 208 -12.12 14.16 -2.87
N ARG A 209 -11.02 13.87 -2.18
CA ARG A 209 -9.70 13.74 -2.81
C ARG A 209 -9.00 12.50 -2.30
N GLY A 210 -8.43 11.74 -3.22
CA GLY A 210 -7.53 10.66 -2.91
C GLY A 210 -6.11 11.14 -2.59
N GLY A 211 -5.32 10.28 -1.99
CA GLY A 211 -3.89 10.40 -1.79
C GLY A 211 -3.09 9.60 -2.82
N ASN A 212 -1.77 9.55 -2.64
CA ASN A 212 -0.83 8.95 -3.60
C ASN A 212 -0.34 7.61 -3.05
N ASP A 213 -1.00 6.55 -3.48
CA ASP A 213 -0.94 5.27 -2.83
C ASP A 213 0.08 4.31 -3.44
N ARG A 214 0.44 3.30 -2.65
CA ARG A 214 1.36 2.23 -3.03
C ARG A 214 0.69 0.89 -2.86
N LEU A 215 0.25 0.31 -3.98
CA LEU A 215 -0.48 -0.95 -4.00
C LEU A 215 0.40 -2.10 -4.47
N PHE A 216 0.41 -3.19 -3.70
CA PHE A 216 1.10 -4.44 -4.03
C PHE A 216 0.10 -5.59 -4.05
N GLY A 217 -0.27 -6.09 -5.23
CA GLY A 217 -1.39 -7.02 -5.35
C GLY A 217 -1.21 -8.36 -4.64
N GLY A 218 0.01 -8.86 -4.45
CA GLY A 218 0.22 -10.14 -3.76
C GLY A 218 0.42 -11.30 -4.75
N LYS A 219 -0.03 -12.52 -4.42
CA LYS A 219 0.19 -13.72 -5.23
C LYS A 219 -1.06 -14.52 -5.50
N SER A 220 -1.89 -13.95 -6.34
CA SER A 220 -3.15 -14.50 -6.82
C SER A 220 -3.71 -13.57 -7.90
N TRP A 221 -5.00 -13.71 -8.20
CA TRP A 221 -5.77 -12.69 -8.88
C TRP A 221 -5.86 -11.40 -8.04
N ASN A 222 -5.55 -10.27 -8.65
CA ASN A 222 -5.51 -8.98 -7.96
C ASN A 222 -6.32 -7.93 -8.74
N GLU A 223 -7.18 -7.21 -8.04
CA GLU A 223 -7.87 -6.01 -8.50
C GLU A 223 -7.36 -4.82 -7.69
N LEU A 224 -6.60 -3.96 -8.36
CA LEU A 224 -5.91 -2.81 -7.79
C LEU A 224 -6.47 -1.55 -8.42
N ASN A 225 -7.04 -0.67 -7.59
CA ASN A 225 -7.50 0.66 -7.96
C ASN A 225 -6.65 1.62 -7.14
N GLY A 226 -5.89 2.50 -7.78
CA GLY A 226 -5.02 3.41 -7.05
C GLY A 226 -5.82 4.29 -6.10
N ASP A 227 -6.90 4.93 -6.53
CA ASP A 227 -7.81 5.61 -5.58
C ASP A 227 -8.98 4.74 -5.13
N ALA A 228 -9.85 4.37 -6.09
CA ALA A 228 -11.17 3.86 -5.76
C ALA A 228 -11.91 3.10 -6.85
N TYR A 229 -12.99 2.41 -6.47
CA TYR A 229 -13.87 1.80 -7.46
C TYR A 229 -14.64 2.87 -8.27
N LEU A 230 -15.18 3.89 -7.60
CA LEU A 230 -15.97 4.97 -8.21
C LEU A 230 -15.40 6.35 -7.89
N LEU A 231 -15.07 7.12 -8.92
CA LEU A 231 -14.75 8.55 -8.81
C LEU A 231 -15.84 9.35 -9.52
N THR A 232 -16.54 10.21 -8.79
CA THR A 232 -17.73 10.93 -9.29
C THR A 232 -17.74 12.41 -8.95
N ASP A 233 -18.65 13.17 -9.57
CA ASP A 233 -18.82 14.61 -9.38
C ASP A 233 -17.55 15.43 -9.68
N ASN A 234 -16.84 15.95 -8.67
CA ASN A 234 -15.58 16.68 -8.82
C ASN A 234 -14.50 16.05 -7.93
N ALA A 235 -14.60 14.74 -7.68
CA ALA A 235 -13.58 13.98 -6.99
C ALA A 235 -12.24 14.08 -7.74
N VAL A 236 -11.14 14.02 -7.00
CA VAL A 236 -9.78 14.09 -7.54
C VAL A 236 -9.02 12.87 -7.04
N GLY A 237 -8.50 12.06 -7.96
CA GLY A 237 -7.57 11.01 -7.64
C GLY A 237 -6.16 11.54 -7.38
N GLY A 238 -5.35 10.78 -6.65
CA GLY A 238 -3.92 10.99 -6.49
C GLY A 238 -3.09 10.18 -7.49
N ASN A 239 -1.78 10.24 -7.33
CA ASN A 239 -0.82 9.70 -8.30
C ASN A 239 -0.20 8.43 -7.73
N ASP A 240 -0.64 7.29 -8.23
CA ASP A 240 -0.44 6.03 -7.54
C ASP A 240 0.71 5.22 -8.11
N LEU A 241 1.28 4.37 -7.26
CA LEU A 241 2.23 3.35 -7.64
C LEU A 241 1.61 1.97 -7.45
N ILE A 242 1.27 1.33 -8.55
CA ILE A 242 0.58 0.05 -8.54
C ILE A 242 1.52 -1.03 -9.05
N THR A 243 1.76 -2.05 -8.24
CA THR A 243 2.48 -3.27 -8.64
C THR A 243 1.55 -4.47 -8.61
N GLY A 244 1.27 -5.02 -9.80
CA GLY A 244 0.28 -6.09 -10.01
C GLY A 244 0.46 -7.29 -9.08
N GLY A 245 1.69 -7.77 -8.92
CA GLY A 245 1.98 -8.91 -8.05
C GLY A 245 2.77 -10.00 -8.78
N SER A 246 2.63 -11.25 -8.34
CA SER A 246 3.26 -12.38 -9.03
C SER A 246 2.38 -13.62 -8.99
N ALA A 247 2.38 -14.37 -10.09
CA ALA A 247 1.57 -15.57 -10.21
C ALA A 247 1.78 -16.54 -9.05
N PHE A 248 0.68 -17.14 -8.60
CA PHE A 248 0.78 -18.31 -7.73
C PHE A 248 1.29 -19.53 -8.52
N ASP A 249 0.78 -19.76 -9.73
CA ASP A 249 1.28 -20.72 -10.71
C ASP A 249 1.10 -20.21 -12.16
N ALA A 250 1.65 -20.92 -13.15
CA ALA A 250 1.65 -20.49 -14.56
C ALA A 250 0.25 -20.41 -15.23
N PHE A 251 -0.84 -20.65 -14.49
CA PHE A 251 -2.20 -20.74 -15.05
C PHE A 251 -3.26 -19.90 -14.32
N GLU A 252 -2.98 -19.29 -13.15
CA GLU A 252 -4.05 -18.75 -12.29
C GLU A 252 -3.88 -17.32 -11.72
N GLY A 253 -2.87 -16.53 -12.09
CA GLY A 253 -2.81 -15.10 -11.70
C GLY A 253 -3.15 -14.14 -12.84
N ALA A 254 -4.01 -13.16 -12.57
CA ALA A 254 -4.22 -12.01 -13.45
C ALA A 254 -4.32 -10.75 -12.60
N ASN A 255 -3.61 -9.72 -13.03
CA ASN A 255 -3.61 -8.42 -12.37
C ASN A 255 -4.45 -7.45 -13.19
N TYR A 256 -5.53 -6.96 -12.59
CA TYR A 256 -6.30 -5.83 -13.09
C TYR A 256 -5.87 -4.60 -12.33
N MET A 257 -5.07 -3.77 -12.98
CA MET A 257 -4.55 -2.52 -12.40
C MET A 257 -5.23 -1.34 -13.07
N ARG A 258 -5.73 -0.43 -12.26
CA ARG A 258 -6.36 0.82 -12.69
C ARG A 258 -5.69 1.92 -11.90
N GLY A 259 -5.13 2.90 -12.60
CA GLY A 259 -4.48 4.06 -12.00
C GLY A 259 -5.38 4.70 -10.96
N ASP A 260 -6.55 5.20 -11.36
CA ASP A 260 -7.51 5.72 -10.37
C ASP A 260 -8.57 4.69 -9.99
N GLY A 261 -9.30 4.15 -10.99
CA GLY A 261 -10.53 3.44 -10.66
C GLY A 261 -11.31 2.75 -11.75
N TYR A 262 -12.37 2.04 -11.36
CA TYR A 262 -13.22 1.34 -12.33
C TYR A 262 -14.06 2.31 -13.16
N GLN A 263 -14.75 3.24 -12.51
CA GLN A 263 -15.61 4.21 -13.19
C GLN A 263 -15.29 5.64 -12.75
N LEU A 264 -14.93 6.48 -13.73
CA LEU A 264 -14.70 7.91 -13.56
C LEU A 264 -15.84 8.66 -14.26
N ALA A 265 -16.56 9.52 -13.54
CA ALA A 265 -17.72 10.24 -14.06
C ALA A 265 -17.83 11.68 -13.54
N GLY A 266 -18.68 12.47 -14.18
CA GLY A 266 -18.80 13.90 -13.87
C GLY A 266 -17.57 14.66 -14.36
N HIS A 267 -17.06 15.56 -13.52
CA HIS A 267 -15.84 16.35 -13.67
C HIS A 267 -14.69 15.80 -12.81
N ALA A 268 -14.69 14.49 -12.55
CA ALA A 268 -13.59 13.85 -11.84
C ALA A 268 -12.25 14.11 -12.55
N ILE A 269 -11.17 14.17 -11.76
CA ILE A 269 -9.81 14.37 -12.23
C ILE A 269 -9.01 13.14 -11.82
N ALA A 270 -8.45 12.45 -12.79
CA ALA A 270 -7.51 11.36 -12.59
C ALA A 270 -6.10 11.87 -12.27
N GLY A 271 -5.31 11.08 -11.57
CA GLY A 271 -3.89 11.32 -11.31
C GLY A 271 -2.95 10.70 -12.35
N ASP A 272 -1.67 11.03 -12.20
CA ASP A 272 -0.58 10.59 -13.08
C ASP A 272 0.08 9.32 -12.50
N ASP A 273 -0.42 8.15 -12.90
CA ASP A 273 -0.10 6.89 -12.22
C ASP A 273 1.11 6.16 -12.78
N VAL A 274 1.71 5.29 -11.97
CA VAL A 274 2.76 4.36 -12.36
C VAL A 274 2.33 2.92 -12.14
N LEU A 275 2.10 2.21 -13.23
CA LEU A 275 1.65 0.82 -13.22
C LEU A 275 2.81 -0.12 -13.60
N ILE A 276 3.11 -1.06 -12.71
CA ILE A 276 4.16 -2.07 -12.87
C ILE A 276 3.48 -3.45 -12.90
N GLY A 277 3.58 -4.14 -14.05
CA GLY A 277 2.95 -5.46 -14.24
C GLY A 277 3.27 -6.49 -13.16
N GLY A 278 4.53 -6.51 -12.69
CA GLY A 278 5.01 -7.53 -11.75
C GLY A 278 5.68 -8.70 -12.47
N ARG A 279 5.66 -9.91 -11.88
CA ARG A 279 6.31 -11.10 -12.45
C ARG A 279 5.47 -12.36 -12.25
N GLY A 280 5.02 -12.97 -13.32
CA GLY A 280 4.49 -14.32 -13.45
C GLY A 280 3.17 -14.37 -14.22
N ASP A 281 2.52 -13.23 -14.46
CA ASP A 281 1.09 -13.14 -14.82
C ASP A 281 0.82 -12.32 -16.08
N SER A 282 -0.37 -12.50 -16.67
CA SER A 282 -0.88 -11.53 -17.64
C SER A 282 -1.43 -10.30 -16.90
N ASN A 283 -0.92 -9.13 -17.25
CA ASN A 283 -1.31 -7.88 -16.62
C ASN A 283 -2.24 -7.12 -17.55
N THR A 284 -3.36 -6.64 -17.02
CA THR A 284 -4.24 -5.71 -17.73
C THR A 284 -4.22 -4.39 -16.97
N MET A 285 -3.73 -3.35 -17.65
CA MET A 285 -3.47 -2.04 -17.08
C MET A 285 -4.37 -1.00 -17.74
N TRP A 286 -5.06 -0.23 -16.91
CA TRP A 286 -5.70 1.03 -17.26
C TRP A 286 -4.93 2.15 -16.59
N GLY A 287 -4.46 3.12 -17.37
CA GLY A 287 -3.77 4.29 -16.88
C GLY A 287 -4.66 5.10 -15.97
N ASP A 288 -5.93 5.30 -16.34
CA ASP A 288 -6.87 6.04 -15.48
C ASP A 288 -7.99 5.12 -14.98
N GLY A 289 -8.79 4.59 -15.91
CA GLY A 289 -9.91 3.75 -15.53
C GLY A 289 -10.65 3.04 -16.66
N VAL A 290 -11.57 2.15 -16.28
CA VAL A 290 -12.26 1.27 -17.25
C VAL A 290 -13.38 2.01 -17.97
N LEU A 291 -14.21 2.74 -17.21
CA LEU A 291 -15.36 3.47 -17.71
C LEU A 291 -15.16 4.97 -17.46
N ILE A 292 -14.64 5.67 -18.48
CA ILE A 292 -14.30 7.09 -18.37
C ILE A 292 -15.39 7.95 -19.03
N GLY A 293 -15.98 8.84 -18.25
CA GLY A 293 -16.98 9.81 -18.69
C GLY A 293 -16.40 10.89 -19.61
N PRO A 294 -17.24 11.56 -20.43
CA PRO A 294 -16.77 12.51 -21.43
C PRO A 294 -16.16 13.80 -20.88
N ASP A 295 -16.47 14.15 -19.62
CA ASP A 295 -16.06 15.39 -18.96
C ASP A 295 -14.96 15.17 -17.90
N VAL A 296 -14.42 13.94 -17.82
CA VAL A 296 -13.31 13.56 -16.93
C VAL A 296 -12.00 14.13 -17.46
N THR A 297 -11.16 14.64 -16.56
CA THR A 297 -9.76 14.97 -16.88
C THR A 297 -8.91 13.74 -16.61
N ARG A 298 -8.23 13.23 -17.63
CA ARG A 298 -7.32 12.08 -17.54
C ARG A 298 -5.92 12.52 -17.11
N GLY A 299 -5.20 11.64 -16.45
CA GLY A 299 -3.80 11.81 -16.09
C GLY A 299 -2.82 11.42 -17.20
N HIS A 300 -1.54 11.45 -16.85
CA HIS A 300 -0.39 11.13 -17.68
C HIS A 300 0.35 9.93 -17.11
N ASN A 301 0.00 8.76 -17.59
CA ASN A 301 0.33 7.51 -16.91
C ASN A 301 1.62 6.88 -17.42
N ARG A 302 2.32 6.15 -16.55
CA ARG A 302 3.56 5.44 -16.86
C ARG A 302 3.38 3.94 -16.66
N PHE A 303 3.42 3.20 -17.76
CA PHE A 303 3.34 1.74 -17.78
C PHE A 303 4.76 1.16 -17.81
N VAL A 304 5.23 0.61 -16.69
CA VAL A 304 6.60 0.11 -16.54
C VAL A 304 6.66 -1.37 -16.90
N ILE A 305 7.37 -1.66 -17.98
CA ILE A 305 7.59 -3.00 -18.52
C ILE A 305 9.01 -3.43 -18.24
N SER A 306 9.18 -4.64 -17.70
CA SER A 306 10.49 -5.23 -17.36
C SER A 306 10.67 -6.61 -18.01
N PRO A 307 11.91 -7.10 -18.21
CA PRO A 307 12.16 -8.44 -18.76
C PRO A 307 11.57 -9.55 -17.88
N SER A 308 10.39 -10.02 -18.24
CA SER A 308 9.59 -10.96 -17.46
C SER A 308 9.22 -12.21 -18.26
N GLY A 309 9.04 -12.07 -19.59
CA GLY A 309 8.51 -13.09 -20.48
C GLY A 309 6.98 -13.10 -20.54
N GLU A 310 6.33 -12.10 -19.94
CA GLU A 310 4.88 -12.02 -19.80
C GLU A 310 4.20 -11.20 -20.90
N ILE A 311 2.87 -11.22 -20.87
CA ILE A 311 2.00 -10.41 -21.73
C ILE A 311 1.40 -9.29 -20.89
N ASP A 312 1.76 -8.06 -21.23
CA ASP A 312 1.23 -6.85 -20.62
C ASP A 312 0.24 -6.19 -21.59
N THR A 313 -1.00 -5.98 -21.16
CA THR A 313 -2.07 -5.37 -21.97
C THR A 313 -2.45 -4.01 -21.42
N LEU A 314 -2.24 -2.96 -22.21
CA LEU A 314 -2.57 -1.57 -21.89
C LEU A 314 -3.89 -1.24 -22.61
N LYS A 315 -4.92 -0.88 -21.84
CA LYS A 315 -6.31 -0.83 -22.33
C LYS A 315 -6.78 0.55 -22.76
N ASP A 316 -6.24 1.61 -22.18
CA ASP A 316 -6.69 2.99 -22.37
C ASP A 316 -5.53 3.97 -22.58
N PHE A 317 -4.35 3.46 -22.97
CA PHE A 317 -3.16 4.26 -23.26
C PHE A 317 -3.48 5.47 -24.15
N ASN A 318 -3.05 6.65 -23.72
CA ASN A 318 -3.27 7.94 -24.37
C ASN A 318 -1.97 8.44 -25.03
N PRO A 319 -1.78 8.25 -26.36
CA PRO A 319 -0.55 8.63 -27.03
C PRO A 319 -0.24 10.14 -26.95
N GLY A 320 1.02 10.46 -26.68
CA GLY A 320 1.54 11.82 -26.47
C GLY A 320 1.34 12.35 -25.05
N HIS A 321 0.69 11.58 -24.19
CA HIS A 321 0.35 11.91 -22.81
C HIS A 321 0.93 10.85 -21.86
N ASP A 322 0.60 9.59 -22.12
CA ASP A 322 1.11 8.44 -21.38
C ASP A 322 2.47 7.98 -21.91
N GLN A 323 3.18 7.17 -21.11
CA GLN A 323 4.48 6.61 -21.45
C GLN A 323 4.56 5.12 -21.13
N ILE A 324 5.06 4.35 -22.10
CA ILE A 324 5.55 2.99 -21.90
C ILE A 324 7.01 3.10 -21.48
N VAL A 325 7.34 2.68 -20.28
CA VAL A 325 8.70 2.72 -19.74
C VAL A 325 9.31 1.33 -19.87
N LEU A 326 10.26 1.15 -20.79
CA LEU A 326 11.03 -0.09 -20.89
C LEU A 326 12.20 -0.05 -19.89
N ALA A 327 12.04 -0.75 -18.76
CA ALA A 327 13.00 -0.77 -17.66
C ALA A 327 13.80 -2.08 -17.65
N GLY A 328 15.11 -2.01 -17.41
CA GLY A 328 15.97 -3.20 -17.30
C GLY A 328 16.33 -3.89 -18.63
N PHE A 329 15.94 -3.34 -19.77
CA PHE A 329 16.36 -3.78 -21.09
C PHE A 329 17.69 -3.16 -21.53
N THR A 330 18.28 -3.67 -22.61
CA THR A 330 19.49 -3.09 -23.23
C THR A 330 19.18 -1.97 -24.23
N TYR A 331 17.91 -1.69 -24.48
CA TYR A 331 17.45 -0.62 -25.37
C TYR A 331 17.70 0.76 -24.76
N THR A 332 18.06 1.72 -25.60
CA THR A 332 18.39 3.09 -25.17
C THR A 332 17.67 4.16 -25.99
N ALA A 333 17.04 3.79 -27.09
CA ALA A 333 16.28 4.69 -27.95
C ALA A 333 15.14 3.97 -28.67
N PHE A 334 14.13 4.75 -29.09
CA PHE A 334 12.99 4.24 -29.85
C PHE A 334 13.39 3.49 -31.13
N ALA A 335 14.49 3.91 -31.77
CA ALA A 335 15.02 3.23 -32.95
C ALA A 335 15.47 1.79 -32.68
N ASP A 336 15.84 1.46 -31.44
CA ASP A 336 16.29 0.11 -31.05
C ASP A 336 15.13 -0.90 -31.06
N ILE A 337 13.91 -0.43 -30.81
CA ILE A 337 12.69 -1.26 -30.76
C ILE A 337 11.77 -1.06 -31.97
N ALA A 338 12.10 -0.16 -32.91
CA ALA A 338 11.22 0.16 -34.04
C ALA A 338 10.86 -1.07 -34.90
N GLY A 339 11.77 -2.05 -34.99
CA GLY A 339 11.52 -3.32 -35.69
C GLY A 339 10.66 -4.32 -34.91
N ALA A 340 10.46 -4.11 -33.61
CA ALA A 340 9.64 -4.92 -32.71
C ALA A 340 8.19 -4.42 -32.61
N ILE A 341 7.91 -3.22 -33.13
CA ILE A 341 6.59 -2.60 -33.07
C ILE A 341 5.76 -3.06 -34.28
N HIS A 342 4.61 -3.65 -34.01
CA HIS A 342 3.74 -4.29 -34.99
C HIS A 342 2.30 -3.78 -34.85
N PRO A 343 1.80 -2.95 -35.78
CA PRO A 343 0.38 -2.57 -35.80
C PRO A 343 -0.52 -3.78 -36.02
N THR A 344 -1.63 -3.85 -35.28
CA THR A 344 -2.64 -4.89 -35.39
C THR A 344 -3.99 -4.31 -35.81
N GLY A 345 -5.03 -5.16 -35.91
CA GLY A 345 -6.37 -4.69 -36.25
C GLY A 345 -7.05 -3.90 -35.13
N THR A 346 -6.57 -4.02 -33.89
CA THR A 346 -7.19 -3.47 -32.67
C THR A 346 -6.24 -2.60 -31.85
N GLY A 347 -4.98 -2.47 -32.26
CA GLY A 347 -3.95 -1.83 -31.45
C GLY A 347 -2.56 -1.88 -32.07
N VAL A 348 -1.55 -1.84 -31.21
CA VAL A 348 -0.14 -2.07 -31.52
C VAL A 348 0.42 -3.13 -30.57
N GLU A 349 1.27 -4.00 -31.09
CA GLU A 349 2.06 -4.95 -30.30
C GLU A 349 3.54 -4.54 -30.30
N ILE A 350 4.23 -4.72 -29.17
CA ILE A 350 5.69 -4.61 -29.06
C ILE A 350 6.23 -5.99 -28.70
N ASP A 351 6.79 -6.69 -29.67
CA ASP A 351 7.36 -8.04 -29.50
C ASP A 351 8.79 -7.95 -28.94
N LEU A 352 8.93 -8.14 -27.62
CA LEU A 352 10.22 -8.14 -26.92
C LEU A 352 10.86 -9.53 -26.91
N GLY A 353 10.37 -10.46 -27.74
CA GLY A 353 10.89 -11.81 -27.90
C GLY A 353 10.68 -12.66 -26.64
N ALA A 354 11.76 -13.26 -26.13
CA ALA A 354 11.70 -14.09 -24.92
C ALA A 354 11.48 -13.27 -23.63
N ASP A 355 11.64 -11.95 -23.70
CA ASP A 355 11.55 -11.06 -22.55
C ASP A 355 10.13 -10.49 -22.34
N GLY A 356 9.20 -10.70 -23.27
CA GLY A 356 7.77 -10.38 -23.11
C GLY A 356 7.08 -9.90 -24.38
N LEU A 357 5.79 -9.58 -24.25
CA LEU A 357 4.94 -8.97 -25.28
C LEU A 357 4.09 -7.86 -24.65
N VAL A 358 4.10 -6.68 -25.26
CA VAL A 358 3.23 -5.58 -24.84
C VAL A 358 2.13 -5.39 -25.88
N ILE A 359 0.88 -5.43 -25.46
CA ILE A 359 -0.30 -5.16 -26.29
C ILE A 359 -0.87 -3.80 -25.88
N VAL A 360 -0.93 -2.86 -26.82
CA VAL A 360 -1.51 -1.52 -26.62
C VAL A 360 -2.80 -1.43 -27.42
N GLU A 361 -3.95 -1.53 -26.76
CA GLU A 361 -5.25 -1.50 -27.43
C GLU A 361 -5.68 -0.07 -27.80
N GLY A 362 -6.48 0.06 -28.85
CA GLY A 362 -7.06 1.35 -29.26
C GLY A 362 -6.08 2.33 -29.93
N VAL A 363 -4.79 2.00 -29.96
CA VAL A 363 -3.73 2.84 -30.55
C VAL A 363 -3.32 2.31 -31.92
N THR A 364 -3.16 3.20 -32.92
CA THR A 364 -2.78 2.79 -34.28
C THR A 364 -1.28 2.86 -34.56
N GLN A 365 -0.55 3.68 -33.79
CA GLN A 365 0.89 3.88 -33.92
C GLN A 365 1.48 4.40 -32.62
N LEU A 366 2.73 4.01 -32.35
CA LEU A 366 3.55 4.59 -31.29
C LEU A 366 4.63 5.47 -31.89
N THR A 367 5.07 6.46 -31.13
CA THR A 367 6.11 7.42 -31.45
C THR A 367 7.17 7.45 -30.35
N ALA A 368 8.27 8.17 -30.60
CA ALA A 368 9.31 8.34 -29.59
C ALA A 368 8.86 9.13 -28.34
N ALA A 369 7.71 9.81 -28.37
CA ALA A 369 7.16 10.46 -27.19
C ALA A 369 6.43 9.46 -26.26
N ASP A 370 5.95 8.35 -26.82
CA ASP A 370 5.13 7.35 -26.13
C ASP A 370 5.97 6.30 -25.41
N VAL A 371 7.28 6.22 -25.69
CA VAL A 371 8.16 5.19 -25.12
C VAL A 371 9.40 5.83 -24.54
N THR A 372 9.66 5.54 -23.27
CA THR A 372 10.87 5.92 -22.56
C THR A 372 11.65 4.68 -22.11
N PHE A 373 12.93 4.89 -21.81
CA PHE A 373 13.86 3.81 -21.47
C PHE A 373 14.45 4.10 -20.10
N ASP A 374 14.13 3.26 -19.12
CA ASP A 374 14.74 3.33 -17.80
C ASP A 374 15.98 2.43 -17.74
N ALA A 375 17.01 2.89 -18.42
CA ALA A 375 18.38 2.41 -18.25
C ALA A 375 19.10 3.14 -17.08
N ASN A 376 18.40 3.98 -16.31
CA ASN A 376 18.98 5.14 -15.62
C ASN A 376 18.76 5.21 -14.11
N ALA A 377 18.17 4.20 -13.44
CA ALA A 377 18.32 4.09 -12.00
C ALA A 377 19.80 4.23 -11.63
N ARG A 378 20.14 5.23 -10.80
CA ARG A 378 21.54 5.57 -10.52
C ARG A 378 22.17 4.39 -9.78
N LYS A 379 23.03 3.65 -10.48
CA LYS A 379 23.87 2.63 -9.86
C LYS A 379 24.88 3.29 -8.93
N VAL A 380 24.77 3.01 -7.64
CA VAL A 380 25.73 3.40 -6.61
C VAL A 380 26.45 2.13 -6.19
N ALA A 381 27.70 1.96 -6.61
CA ALA A 381 28.43 0.72 -6.40
C ALA A 381 29.69 0.96 -5.56
N GLY A 382 29.87 0.12 -4.54
CA GLY A 382 31.12 -0.08 -3.82
C GLY A 382 32.06 -1.04 -4.55
N GLY A 383 33.10 -1.44 -3.85
CA GLY A 383 34.18 -2.30 -4.30
C GLY A 383 34.28 -3.57 -3.47
N SER A 384 35.49 -3.90 -3.04
CA SER A 384 35.80 -5.12 -2.28
C SER A 384 36.23 -4.83 -0.84
N HIS A 385 35.97 -3.62 -0.35
CA HIS A 385 36.28 -3.17 1.01
C HIS A 385 35.02 -2.61 1.62
N ASN A 386 35.04 -2.35 2.92
CA ASN A 386 33.96 -1.69 3.62
C ASN A 386 33.75 -0.28 3.06
N ASP A 387 32.63 -0.09 2.35
CA ASP A 387 32.27 1.14 1.68
C ASP A 387 31.15 1.87 2.43
N VAL A 388 31.08 3.19 2.27
CA VAL A 388 29.94 4.00 2.73
C VAL A 388 29.30 4.60 1.50
N LEU A 389 28.13 4.08 1.15
CA LEU A 389 27.41 4.40 -0.07
C LEU A 389 26.27 5.36 0.25
N THR A 390 26.24 6.48 -0.44
CA THR A 390 25.16 7.48 -0.32
C THR A 390 24.86 8.07 -1.68
N ALA A 391 23.59 8.39 -1.91
CA ALA A 391 23.16 9.17 -3.05
C ALA A 391 22.11 10.19 -2.62
N ALA A 392 22.17 11.37 -3.24
CA ALA A 392 21.19 12.43 -3.05
C ALA A 392 20.15 12.35 -4.18
N GLY A 393 18.88 12.44 -3.79
CA GLY A 393 17.71 12.52 -4.69
C GLY A 393 17.34 11.23 -5.41
N GLY A 394 16.04 11.03 -5.64
CA GLY A 394 15.49 10.08 -6.60
C GLY A 394 15.64 8.60 -6.26
N ASN A 395 15.29 7.77 -7.24
CA ASN A 395 15.32 6.30 -7.21
C ASN A 395 16.77 5.81 -7.36
N ASN A 396 17.31 5.15 -6.34
CA ASN A 396 18.71 4.72 -6.28
C ASN A 396 18.86 3.20 -6.20
N ALA A 397 19.81 2.65 -6.97
CA ALA A 397 20.15 1.23 -6.96
C ALA A 397 21.56 1.04 -6.38
N PHE A 398 21.63 0.57 -5.13
CA PHE A 398 22.86 0.37 -4.39
C PHE A 398 23.41 -1.05 -4.55
N TYR A 399 24.73 -1.14 -4.66
CA TYR A 399 25.50 -2.38 -4.70
C TYR A 399 26.72 -2.22 -3.79
N GLY A 400 26.75 -2.88 -2.63
CA GLY A 400 27.88 -2.85 -1.70
C GLY A 400 29.12 -3.49 -2.32
N GLY A 401 28.94 -4.67 -2.91
CA GLY A 401 30.05 -5.49 -3.38
C GLY A 401 30.51 -6.47 -2.31
N SER A 402 31.77 -6.43 -1.91
CA SER A 402 32.28 -7.26 -0.82
C SER A 402 32.86 -6.37 0.27
N GLY A 403 32.64 -6.73 1.53
CA GLY A 403 33.03 -5.89 2.66
C GLY A 403 31.84 -5.78 3.62
N ASP A 404 32.03 -4.98 4.66
CA ASP A 404 30.92 -4.58 5.55
C ASP A 404 30.52 -3.17 5.10
N ASP A 405 29.48 -3.08 4.29
CA ASP A 405 29.10 -1.86 3.59
C ASP A 405 28.02 -1.10 4.35
N THR A 406 28.06 0.22 4.31
CA THR A 406 27.03 1.08 4.92
C THR A 406 26.26 1.80 3.83
N PHE A 407 24.98 1.50 3.71
CA PHE A 407 24.04 2.15 2.80
C PHE A 407 23.34 3.30 3.52
N ILE A 408 23.59 4.54 3.11
CA ILE A 408 22.94 5.73 3.66
C ILE A 408 21.79 6.13 2.74
N ILE A 409 20.56 5.97 3.26
CA ILE A 409 19.32 6.42 2.63
C ILE A 409 18.84 7.68 3.32
N GLN A 410 18.61 8.75 2.55
CA GLN A 410 18.24 10.06 3.08
C GLN A 410 16.74 10.30 2.92
N ALA A 411 16.07 10.82 3.95
CA ALA A 411 14.65 11.21 3.89
C ALA A 411 14.38 12.16 2.71
N VAL A 412 15.22 13.17 2.53
CA VAL A 412 15.16 14.10 1.38
C VAL A 412 15.37 13.41 0.02
N GLY A 413 16.04 12.25 -0.01
CA GLY A 413 16.21 11.46 -1.22
C GLY A 413 14.91 10.75 -1.60
N LEU A 414 14.29 10.10 -0.63
CA LEU A 414 13.03 9.35 -0.79
C LEU A 414 11.86 10.29 -1.13
N ALA A 415 11.78 11.46 -0.49
CA ALA A 415 10.76 12.47 -0.82
C ALA A 415 10.85 13.04 -2.25
N ASN A 416 11.97 12.80 -2.95
CA ASN A 416 12.16 13.16 -4.35
C ASN A 416 12.18 11.93 -5.27
N SER A 417 11.74 10.75 -4.80
CA SER A 417 11.56 9.58 -5.65
C SER A 417 10.55 9.92 -6.74
N VAL A 418 10.88 9.59 -8.00
CA VAL A 418 10.01 9.92 -9.15
C VAL A 418 9.47 8.62 -9.70
N GLY A 419 8.19 8.39 -9.45
CA GLY A 419 7.45 7.26 -10.00
C GLY A 419 7.79 5.90 -9.40
N GLY A 420 8.27 5.86 -8.14
CA GLY A 420 8.24 4.67 -7.28
C GLY A 420 8.91 3.38 -7.79
N SER A 421 9.55 3.41 -8.96
CA SER A 421 10.11 2.25 -9.64
C SER A 421 11.61 2.44 -9.83
N THR A 422 12.41 1.58 -9.23
CA THR A 422 13.87 1.55 -9.40
C THR A 422 14.22 0.27 -10.16
N GLN A 423 14.58 0.38 -11.44
CA GLN A 423 14.86 -0.79 -12.30
C GLN A 423 13.69 -1.79 -12.39
N GLY A 424 12.44 -1.30 -12.39
CA GLY A 424 11.25 -2.15 -12.43
C GLY A 424 10.85 -2.75 -11.07
N VAL A 425 11.52 -2.35 -9.99
CA VAL A 425 11.14 -2.68 -8.60
C VAL A 425 10.33 -1.53 -8.04
N GLY A 426 9.09 -1.78 -7.58
CA GLY A 426 8.21 -0.78 -6.94
C GLY A 426 8.70 -0.33 -5.57
N ALA A 427 9.87 0.29 -5.51
CA ALA A 427 10.49 0.85 -4.31
C ALA A 427 11.24 2.15 -4.63
N ASP A 428 11.26 3.06 -3.65
CA ASP A 428 11.93 4.35 -3.70
C ASP A 428 13.45 4.24 -3.69
N SER A 429 13.98 3.16 -3.12
CA SER A 429 15.40 2.80 -3.19
C SER A 429 15.58 1.29 -3.08
N VAL A 430 16.60 0.79 -3.77
CA VAL A 430 16.88 -0.63 -3.94
C VAL A 430 18.30 -0.92 -3.51
N ILE A 431 18.48 -1.88 -2.59
CA ILE A 431 19.77 -2.42 -2.20
C ILE A 431 19.85 -3.85 -2.73
N TRP A 432 20.80 -4.13 -3.62
CA TRP A 432 20.83 -5.37 -4.39
C TRP A 432 21.65 -6.51 -3.80
N ASP A 433 22.46 -6.27 -2.78
CA ASP A 433 23.42 -7.24 -2.27
C ASP A 433 23.72 -7.08 -0.77
N PHE A 434 22.68 -6.83 0.04
CA PHE A 434 22.81 -6.66 1.48
C PHE A 434 23.28 -7.96 2.15
N ALA A 435 24.48 -7.96 2.70
CA ALA A 435 25.09 -9.08 3.40
C ALA A 435 24.85 -9.02 4.92
N GLY A 436 24.57 -10.17 5.54
CA GLY A 436 24.61 -10.30 7.00
C GLY A 436 23.35 -9.88 7.77
N ALA A 437 22.21 -9.69 7.10
CA ALA A 437 20.93 -9.38 7.74
C ALA A 437 20.57 -10.35 8.90
N GLY A 438 19.89 -9.85 9.92
CA GLY A 438 19.44 -10.63 11.08
C GLY A 438 20.47 -10.74 12.20
N GLY A 439 21.67 -10.19 12.02
CA GLY A 439 22.74 -10.15 13.00
C GLY A 439 23.23 -11.53 13.47
N THR A 440 24.45 -11.93 13.06
CA THR A 440 25.25 -12.90 13.83
C THR A 440 26.61 -12.33 14.19
N PRO A 441 27.16 -12.62 15.39
CA PRO A 441 28.43 -12.07 15.81
C PRO A 441 29.58 -12.93 15.27
N ALA A 442 29.98 -12.71 14.00
CA ALA A 442 31.33 -12.96 13.44
C ALA A 442 31.37 -12.96 11.89
N GLY A 443 30.70 -12.03 11.22
CA GLY A 443 30.68 -11.98 9.76
C GLY A 443 30.55 -10.56 9.24
N ALA A 444 30.80 -10.41 7.93
CA ALA A 444 30.64 -9.17 7.21
C ALA A 444 29.17 -8.77 7.20
N ASN A 445 28.83 -7.72 7.94
CA ASN A 445 27.46 -7.27 8.11
C ASN A 445 27.34 -5.87 7.52
N ASP A 446 26.55 -5.77 6.47
CA ASP A 446 26.17 -4.49 5.94
C ASP A 446 25.24 -3.77 6.93
N LEU A 447 25.17 -2.45 6.79
CA LEU A 447 24.37 -1.57 7.64
C LEU A 447 23.52 -0.63 6.80
N LEU A 448 22.27 -0.46 7.19
CA LEU A 448 21.37 0.54 6.65
C LEU A 448 21.31 1.76 7.59
N GLN A 449 21.68 2.93 7.11
CA GLN A 449 21.55 4.19 7.85
C GLN A 449 20.45 5.05 7.22
N LEU A 450 19.41 5.32 8.01
CA LEU A 450 18.26 6.15 7.64
C LEU A 450 18.51 7.56 8.17
N GLN A 451 18.91 8.46 7.27
CA GLN A 451 19.38 9.79 7.63
C GLN A 451 18.30 10.86 7.45
N GLY A 452 18.10 11.68 8.49
CA GLY A 452 17.27 12.89 8.42
C GLY A 452 15.77 12.66 8.63
N PHE A 453 15.39 11.51 9.19
CA PHE A 453 14.02 11.17 9.58
C PHE A 453 13.69 11.70 10.98
N GLY A 454 12.40 11.87 11.28
CA GLY A 454 11.93 12.37 12.56
C GLY A 454 12.17 11.41 13.73
N PRO A 455 12.30 11.90 14.98
CA PRO A 455 12.34 11.04 16.15
C PRO A 455 11.07 10.16 16.22
N GLY A 456 11.25 8.86 16.43
CA GLY A 456 10.14 7.91 16.46
C GLY A 456 9.79 7.26 15.11
N SER A 457 10.45 7.69 14.02
CA SER A 457 10.34 7.02 12.71
C SER A 457 10.63 5.52 12.79
N THR A 458 9.94 4.74 11.99
CA THR A 458 9.96 3.27 12.06
C THR A 458 10.40 2.65 10.74
N LEU A 459 10.95 1.43 10.81
CA LEU A 459 11.22 0.58 9.65
C LEU A 459 10.49 -0.74 9.87
N THR A 460 9.46 -1.00 9.07
CA THR A 460 8.57 -2.16 9.20
C THR A 460 8.71 -3.07 8.00
N PHE A 461 8.86 -4.37 8.22
CA PHE A 461 8.83 -5.35 7.13
C PHE A 461 7.43 -5.43 6.53
N LEU A 462 7.33 -5.23 5.22
CA LEU A 462 6.07 -5.30 4.49
C LEU A 462 5.84 -6.71 3.97
N ARG A 463 6.70 -7.15 3.04
CA ARG A 463 6.50 -8.39 2.28
C ARG A 463 7.77 -8.90 1.62
N PHE A 464 7.73 -10.16 1.21
CA PHE A 464 8.73 -10.74 0.31
C PHE A 464 8.40 -10.47 -1.16
N GLY A 465 9.43 -10.45 -2.00
CA GLY A 465 9.32 -10.45 -3.46
C GLY A 465 9.01 -11.85 -4.05
N GLY A 466 8.72 -11.88 -5.36
CA GLY A 466 8.39 -13.12 -6.10
C GLY A 466 9.54 -13.69 -6.93
N LEU A 467 9.58 -15.02 -7.09
CA LEU A 467 10.38 -15.75 -8.09
C LEU A 467 9.65 -15.85 -9.44
N ARG A 468 10.39 -16.10 -10.54
CA ARG A 468 9.85 -16.46 -11.89
C ARG A 468 8.96 -17.73 -11.93
N ALA A 469 8.76 -18.42 -10.81
CA ALA A 469 8.08 -19.73 -10.74
C ALA A 469 7.16 -19.88 -9.51
N GLY A 470 6.59 -18.78 -8.99
CA GLY A 470 5.50 -18.82 -7.99
C GLY A 470 5.89 -18.95 -6.51
N GLY A 471 7.18 -18.97 -6.15
CA GLY A 471 7.64 -18.99 -4.75
C GLY A 471 7.91 -17.58 -4.15
N SER A 472 7.83 -17.42 -2.83
CA SER A 472 8.40 -16.25 -2.13
C SER A 472 9.91 -16.39 -2.06
N ASP A 473 10.62 -15.42 -2.63
CA ASP A 473 12.06 -15.35 -2.46
C ASP A 473 12.34 -14.64 -1.14
N LEU A 474 12.72 -15.40 -0.12
CA LEU A 474 13.02 -14.85 1.21
C LEU A 474 14.17 -13.84 1.16
N THR A 475 14.97 -13.85 0.09
CA THR A 475 16.05 -12.88 -0.11
C THR A 475 15.54 -11.53 -0.60
N LEU A 476 14.39 -11.46 -1.28
CA LEU A 476 13.86 -10.20 -1.82
C LEU A 476 12.83 -9.64 -0.83
N GLN A 477 13.10 -8.49 -0.23
CA GLN A 477 12.31 -7.99 0.90
C GLN A 477 11.95 -6.52 0.70
N TYR A 478 10.70 -6.16 1.01
CA TYR A 478 10.20 -4.79 1.01
C TYR A 478 9.96 -4.33 2.45
N TYR A 479 10.33 -3.09 2.74
CA TYR A 479 10.17 -2.45 4.03
C TYR A 479 9.51 -1.08 3.87
N SER A 480 8.60 -0.73 4.77
CA SER A 480 8.07 0.63 4.91
C SER A 480 8.97 1.41 5.87
N VAL A 481 9.28 2.65 5.51
CA VAL A 481 9.89 3.65 6.39
C VAL A 481 8.84 4.73 6.62
N HIS A 482 8.37 4.86 7.85
CA HIS A 482 7.47 5.94 8.24
C HIS A 482 8.26 7.12 8.80
N ASP A 483 8.16 8.32 8.19
CA ASP A 483 8.82 9.55 8.65
C ASP A 483 7.91 10.43 9.49
N THR A 484 8.16 10.49 10.80
CA THR A 484 7.37 11.30 11.73
C THR A 484 7.54 12.82 11.56
N THR A 485 8.48 13.29 10.73
CA THR A 485 8.64 14.73 10.43
C THR A 485 7.55 15.25 9.49
N GLY A 486 7.10 14.39 8.56
CA GLY A 486 6.16 14.74 7.50
C GLY A 486 4.95 13.82 7.40
N GLY A 487 4.91 12.72 8.15
CA GLY A 487 3.90 11.66 8.07
C GLY A 487 4.10 10.70 6.88
N SER A 488 5.05 10.97 5.97
CA SER A 488 5.19 10.21 4.73
C SER A 488 5.69 8.78 4.97
N ASN A 489 5.07 7.83 4.27
CA ASN A 489 5.55 6.46 4.18
C ASN A 489 6.39 6.25 2.90
N HIS A 490 7.50 5.56 3.02
CA HIS A 490 8.40 5.24 1.90
C HIS A 490 8.66 3.74 1.81
N VAL A 491 8.87 3.22 0.60
CA VAL A 491 9.16 1.79 0.38
C VAL A 491 10.61 1.58 0.00
N LEU A 492 11.32 0.78 0.81
CA LEU A 492 12.67 0.31 0.53
C LEU A 492 12.65 -1.15 0.10
N PHE A 493 13.46 -1.47 -0.89
CA PHE A 493 13.72 -2.85 -1.28
C PHE A 493 15.14 -3.26 -0.85
N VAL A 494 15.24 -4.44 -0.25
CA VAL A 494 16.49 -5.04 0.20
C VAL A 494 16.56 -6.48 -0.31
N HIS A 495 17.58 -6.75 -1.13
CA HIS A 495 17.97 -8.12 -1.46
C HIS A 495 18.96 -8.62 -0.40
N SER A 496 18.42 -9.30 0.61
CA SER A 496 19.13 -9.94 1.72
C SER A 496 19.78 -11.25 1.24
N LEU A 497 21.10 -11.26 1.13
CA LEU A 497 21.84 -12.40 0.57
C LEU A 497 21.73 -13.70 1.39
N ASN A 498 21.33 -13.60 2.67
CA ASN A 498 21.12 -14.74 3.55
C ASN A 498 19.64 -15.05 3.81
N GLY A 499 18.71 -14.27 3.23
CA GLY A 499 17.26 -14.43 3.38
C GLY A 499 16.71 -14.13 4.77
N GLN A 500 17.50 -13.59 5.69
CA GLN A 500 17.01 -13.13 6.99
C GLN A 500 16.45 -11.71 6.86
N LEU A 501 15.47 -11.39 7.72
CA LEU A 501 14.94 -10.04 7.83
C LEU A 501 15.95 -9.11 8.52
N LEU A 502 15.88 -7.83 8.19
CA LEU A 502 16.58 -6.79 8.92
C LEU A 502 16.05 -6.73 10.35
N THR A 503 16.98 -6.63 11.30
CA THR A 503 16.72 -6.45 12.72
C THR A 503 17.28 -5.10 13.17
N SER A 504 17.01 -4.71 14.42
CA SER A 504 17.60 -3.50 15.01
C SER A 504 19.14 -3.49 15.06
N ALA A 505 19.80 -4.60 14.72
CA ALA A 505 21.25 -4.67 14.58
C ALA A 505 21.74 -4.23 13.19
N ASP A 506 20.87 -4.25 12.18
CA ASP A 506 21.21 -4.06 10.78
C ASP A 506 20.90 -2.63 10.29
N TYR A 507 20.12 -1.85 11.05
CA TYR A 507 19.77 -0.49 10.69
C TYR A 507 19.78 0.50 11.86
N GLY A 508 19.87 1.80 11.54
CA GLY A 508 19.72 2.88 12.50
C GLY A 508 19.25 4.18 11.87
N PHE A 509 18.44 4.93 12.63
CA PHE A 509 18.03 6.30 12.29
C PHE A 509 19.07 7.29 12.83
N ILE A 510 19.57 8.20 11.98
CA ILE A 510 20.69 9.11 12.29
C ILE A 510 20.48 10.57 11.87
#